data_AF-A0A1G3M1B6-F1
#
_entry.id   AF-A0A1G3M1B6-F1
#
_cell.length_a   1.000
_cell.length_b   1.000
_cell.length_c   1.000
_cell.angle_alpha   90.00
_cell.angle_beta   90.00
_cell.angle_gamma   90.00
#
_symmetry.space_group_name_H-M   'P 1'
#
loop_
_entity.id
_entity.type
_entity.pdbx_description
1 polymer ?
#
loop_
_entity_poly.entity_id
_entity_poly.type
_entity_poly.pdbx_seq_one_letter_code
_entity_poly.pdbx_strand_id
1 'polypeptide(L)'
;MAMGHTALTLNIKRALSNDELGVAKELLRDALGSLGGLGGLDKTMARAIRAELRTASDGMEHRVTGDKLIVTVKYDSDLQCPTDWDCQWALYPFNSRLMNSKNPSEFGLRMGRDGNIKAPIGLQRKLDVGTAFMLDYYEHGGSAWSLHGEGMQCRWDTSSYDGILIWENKPSDMGAKTREARAKDANSFLETYNCWANGQGYGYEIENEEGEDIDSCWGFYGNDLKHMVEDNIKPHLVGKEYEVRGEARDEVMRYLR
;
A
#
# COMPACT_ATOMS: atom_id res chain seq x y z
N MET A 1 -19.34 -16.76 57.03
CA MET A 1 -18.49 -17.20 55.90
C MET A 1 -19.27 -17.64 54.65
N ALA A 2 -20.56 -18.00 54.73
CA ALA A 2 -21.33 -18.45 53.55
C ALA A 2 -21.64 -17.36 52.50
N MET A 3 -21.68 -16.07 52.88
CA MET A 3 -22.04 -14.99 51.93
C MET A 3 -20.92 -14.63 50.92
N GLY A 4 -19.66 -14.96 51.20
CA GLY A 4 -18.54 -14.64 50.30
C GLY A 4 -18.44 -15.57 49.08
N HIS A 5 -18.79 -16.86 49.25
CA HIS A 5 -18.72 -17.86 48.18
C HIS A 5 -19.76 -17.65 47.08
N THR A 6 -20.97 -17.22 47.44
CA THR A 6 -22.06 -16.99 46.49
C THR A 6 -21.79 -15.79 45.60
N ALA A 7 -21.22 -14.72 46.16
CA ALA A 7 -20.86 -13.51 45.42
C ALA A 7 -19.72 -13.77 44.40
N LEU A 8 -18.70 -14.52 44.79
CA LEU A 8 -17.58 -14.88 43.91
C LEU A 8 -18.04 -15.73 42.73
N THR A 9 -18.92 -16.69 42.98
CA THR A 9 -19.49 -17.56 41.94
C THR A 9 -20.35 -16.76 40.96
N LEU A 10 -21.13 -15.80 41.46
CA LEU A 10 -21.94 -14.92 40.62
C LEU A 10 -21.08 -13.99 39.75
N ASN A 11 -19.98 -13.47 40.31
CA ASN A 11 -19.04 -12.61 39.58
C ASN A 11 -18.29 -13.37 38.49
N ILE A 12 -17.88 -14.62 38.74
CA ILE A 12 -17.27 -15.48 37.72
C ILE A 12 -18.28 -15.78 36.61
N LYS A 13 -19.53 -16.13 36.94
CA LYS A 13 -20.58 -16.35 35.92
C LYS A 13 -20.90 -15.09 35.12
N ARG A 14 -20.88 -13.92 35.76
CA ARG A 14 -21.09 -12.64 35.08
C ARG A 14 -19.92 -12.25 34.17
N ALA A 15 -18.69 -12.47 34.61
CA ALA A 15 -17.50 -12.25 33.79
C ALA A 15 -17.46 -13.21 32.59
N LEU A 16 -17.87 -14.47 32.78
CA LEU A 16 -18.04 -15.44 31.68
C LEU A 16 -19.18 -15.06 30.72
N SER A 17 -20.25 -14.43 31.21
CA SER A 17 -21.35 -13.92 30.37
C SER A 17 -20.98 -12.66 29.57
N ASN A 18 -19.91 -11.96 29.95
CA ASN A 18 -19.44 -10.72 29.33
C ASN A 18 -18.14 -10.91 28.53
N ASP A 19 -17.72 -12.16 28.27
CA ASP A 19 -16.48 -12.53 27.56
C ASP A 19 -15.16 -11.98 28.16
N GLU A 20 -15.14 -11.58 29.45
CA GLU A 20 -13.96 -11.06 30.15
C GLU A 20 -13.13 -12.18 30.81
N LEU A 21 -12.57 -13.08 29.98
CA LEU A 21 -11.93 -14.32 30.43
C LEU A 21 -10.65 -14.10 31.27
N GLY A 22 -9.95 -12.98 31.07
CA GLY A 22 -8.81 -12.57 31.90
C GLY A 22 -9.21 -12.31 33.36
N VAL A 23 -10.30 -11.56 33.54
CA VAL A 23 -10.88 -11.24 34.85
C VAL A 23 -11.41 -12.51 35.52
N ALA A 24 -12.08 -13.38 34.76
CA ALA A 24 -12.57 -14.67 35.26
C ALA A 24 -11.43 -15.60 35.73
N LYS A 25 -10.31 -15.66 34.97
CA LYS A 25 -9.12 -16.45 35.32
C LYS A 25 -8.40 -15.90 36.56
N GLU A 26 -8.33 -14.59 36.71
CA GLU A 26 -7.69 -13.92 37.85
C GLU A 26 -8.52 -14.09 39.13
N LEU A 27 -9.84 -13.88 39.06
CA LEU A 27 -10.77 -14.13 40.17
C LEU A 27 -10.73 -15.59 40.62
N LEU A 28 -10.59 -16.55 39.70
CA LEU A 28 -10.46 -17.96 40.03
C LEU A 28 -9.09 -18.29 40.66
N ARG A 29 -8.01 -17.65 40.18
CA ARG A 29 -6.66 -17.82 40.74
C ARG A 29 -6.62 -17.29 42.18
N ASP A 30 -7.23 -16.15 42.45
CA ASP A 30 -7.33 -15.56 43.78
C ASP A 30 -8.22 -16.41 44.71
N ALA A 31 -9.31 -16.97 44.17
CA ALA A 31 -10.15 -17.95 44.87
C ALA A 31 -9.35 -19.20 45.26
N LEU A 32 -8.58 -19.75 44.33
CA LEU A 32 -7.76 -20.96 44.54
C LEU A 32 -6.55 -20.69 45.45
N GLY A 33 -5.94 -19.51 45.36
CA GLY A 33 -4.86 -19.06 46.23
C GLY A 33 -5.31 -18.87 47.67
N SER A 34 -6.51 -18.32 47.89
CA SER A 34 -7.12 -18.20 49.23
C SER A 34 -7.61 -19.55 49.80
N LEU A 35 -7.90 -20.54 48.94
CA LEU A 35 -8.31 -21.90 49.33
C LEU A 35 -7.15 -22.80 49.80
N GLY A 36 -5.90 -22.41 49.58
CA GLY A 36 -4.73 -23.11 50.13
C GLY A 36 -4.66 -23.14 51.66
N GLY A 37 -5.50 -22.33 52.34
CA GLY A 37 -5.52 -22.21 53.80
C GLY A 37 -6.79 -22.67 54.52
N LEU A 38 -7.92 -22.88 53.83
CA LEU A 38 -9.20 -23.20 54.51
C LEU A 38 -10.01 -24.21 53.69
N GLY A 39 -10.16 -25.41 54.25
CA GLY A 39 -11.01 -26.47 53.70
C GLY A 39 -12.47 -26.02 53.66
N GLY A 40 -12.99 -25.75 52.46
CA GLY A 40 -14.34 -25.21 52.34
C GLY A 40 -14.84 -24.93 50.93
N LEU A 41 -14.42 -25.72 49.94
CA LEU A 41 -15.13 -25.82 48.67
C LEU A 41 -15.26 -27.31 48.36
N ASP A 42 -16.50 -27.80 48.29
CA ASP A 42 -16.78 -29.19 47.94
C ASP A 42 -16.01 -29.51 46.65
N LYS A 43 -15.21 -30.59 46.68
CA LYS A 43 -14.38 -31.02 45.55
C LYS A 43 -15.22 -31.19 44.28
N THR A 44 -16.50 -31.51 44.45
CA THR A 44 -17.51 -31.61 43.41
C THR A 44 -17.77 -30.27 42.72
N MET A 45 -17.89 -29.18 43.48
CA MET A 45 -18.17 -27.83 42.97
C MET A 45 -16.94 -27.22 42.29
N ALA A 46 -15.74 -27.44 42.84
CA ALA A 46 -14.49 -27.04 42.19
C ALA A 46 -14.27 -27.78 40.87
N ARG A 47 -14.67 -29.06 40.79
CA ARG A 47 -14.63 -29.86 39.55
C ARG A 47 -15.64 -29.36 38.52
N ALA A 48 -16.85 -28.96 38.95
CA ALA A 48 -17.88 -28.40 38.08
C ALA A 48 -17.45 -27.05 37.48
N ILE A 49 -16.90 -26.14 38.28
CA ILE A 49 -16.43 -24.83 37.80
C ILE A 49 -15.23 -24.99 36.85
N ARG A 50 -14.31 -25.91 37.13
CA ARG A 50 -13.22 -26.23 36.18
C ARG A 50 -13.76 -26.82 34.88
N ALA A 51 -14.78 -27.66 34.93
CA ALA A 51 -15.40 -28.22 33.74
C ALA A 51 -16.08 -27.13 32.90
N GLU A 52 -16.87 -26.25 33.52
CA GLU A 52 -17.50 -25.10 32.85
C GLU A 52 -16.47 -24.13 32.26
N LEU A 53 -15.38 -23.83 32.96
CA LEU A 53 -14.28 -23.03 32.42
C LEU A 53 -13.56 -23.71 31.28
N ARG A 54 -13.47 -25.05 31.29
CA ARG A 54 -12.84 -25.81 30.21
C ARG A 54 -13.75 -25.86 28.98
N THR A 55 -15.06 -26.04 29.15
CA THR A 55 -16.01 -25.91 28.02
C THR A 55 -16.16 -24.48 27.53
N ALA A 56 -16.05 -23.46 28.39
CA ALA A 56 -16.01 -22.07 27.98
C ALA A 56 -14.68 -21.72 27.29
N SER A 57 -13.56 -22.26 27.77
CA SER A 57 -12.25 -22.13 27.12
C SER A 57 -12.21 -22.87 25.79
N ASP A 58 -12.73 -24.10 25.71
CA ASP A 58 -12.81 -24.87 24.46
C ASP A 58 -13.79 -24.21 23.49
N GLY A 59 -14.92 -23.68 23.99
CA GLY A 59 -15.90 -22.93 23.20
C GLY A 59 -15.41 -21.55 22.75
N MET A 60 -14.43 -20.98 23.43
CA MET A 60 -13.81 -19.69 23.08
C MET A 60 -12.50 -19.87 22.30
N GLU A 61 -11.76 -20.97 22.48
CA GLU A 61 -10.72 -21.44 21.56
C GLU A 61 -11.35 -21.81 20.20
N HIS A 62 -12.61 -22.26 20.18
CA HIS A 62 -13.41 -22.37 18.96
C HIS A 62 -14.04 -21.06 18.46
N ARG A 63 -13.94 -19.95 19.22
CA ARG A 63 -14.23 -18.57 18.75
C ARG A 63 -12.97 -17.78 18.41
N VAL A 64 -11.79 -18.32 18.71
CA VAL A 64 -10.55 -18.06 17.97
C VAL A 64 -10.51 -19.05 16.80
N THR A 65 -11.64 -19.19 16.09
CA THR A 65 -11.60 -19.62 14.69
C THR A 65 -10.76 -18.60 13.96
N GLY A 66 -9.68 -19.06 13.32
CA GLY A 66 -8.90 -18.21 12.45
C GLY A 66 -9.85 -17.58 11.44
N ASP A 67 -10.12 -16.28 11.59
CA ASP A 67 -10.90 -15.54 10.62
C ASP A 67 -10.15 -15.69 9.31
N LYS A 68 -10.69 -16.51 8.41
CA LYS A 68 -10.10 -16.62 7.09
C LYS A 68 -10.40 -15.31 6.37
N LEU A 69 -9.34 -14.58 6.03
CA LEU A 69 -9.46 -13.33 5.30
C LEU A 69 -9.42 -13.58 3.80
N ILE A 70 -10.25 -12.85 3.07
CA ILE A 70 -10.24 -12.85 1.61
C ILE A 70 -9.64 -11.51 1.18
N VAL A 71 -8.47 -11.56 0.56
CA VAL A 71 -7.82 -10.38 -0.02
C VAL A 71 -8.09 -10.39 -1.51
N THR A 72 -8.89 -9.44 -1.97
CA THR A 72 -9.20 -9.28 -3.39
C THR A 72 -8.38 -8.14 -3.95
N VAL A 73 -7.56 -8.41 -4.98
CA VAL A 73 -6.73 -7.40 -5.66
C VAL A 73 -7.24 -7.20 -7.08
N LYS A 74 -7.57 -5.96 -7.41
CA LYS A 74 -8.16 -5.59 -8.71
C LYS A 74 -7.31 -4.50 -9.38
N TYR A 75 -7.41 -4.43 -10.71
CA TYR A 75 -6.90 -3.28 -11.44
C TYR A 75 -7.80 -2.07 -11.19
N ASP A 76 -7.19 -0.91 -10.99
CA ASP A 76 -7.87 0.37 -10.87
C ASP A 76 -7.99 1.00 -12.26
N SER A 77 -9.19 0.98 -12.83
CA SER A 77 -9.46 1.61 -14.13
C SER A 77 -9.61 3.12 -14.05
N ASP A 78 -9.86 3.66 -12.86
CA ASP A 78 -10.09 5.09 -12.60
C ASP A 78 -8.85 5.76 -11.98
N LEU A 79 -7.68 5.16 -12.23
CA LEU A 79 -6.39 5.63 -11.77
C LEU A 79 -6.13 7.04 -12.32
N GLN A 80 -6.09 8.00 -11.41
CA GLN A 80 -5.83 9.38 -11.77
C GLN A 80 -4.38 9.56 -12.25
N CYS A 81 -4.16 10.54 -13.13
CA CYS A 81 -2.85 10.79 -13.72
C CYS A 81 -1.90 11.42 -12.69
N PRO A 82 -0.63 10.96 -12.58
CA PRO A 82 0.35 11.56 -11.67
C PRO A 82 0.60 13.05 -11.90
N THR A 83 0.33 13.57 -13.10
CA THR A 83 0.42 15.01 -13.38
C THR A 83 -0.67 15.82 -12.69
N ASP A 84 -1.78 15.20 -12.30
CA ASP A 84 -2.98 15.89 -11.82
C ASP A 84 -3.02 16.03 -10.29
N TRP A 85 -2.17 15.30 -9.56
CA TRP A 85 -2.24 15.14 -8.10
C TRP A 85 -1.61 16.28 -7.29
N ASP A 86 -0.51 16.86 -7.77
CA ASP A 86 0.17 17.96 -7.06
C ASP A 86 1.09 18.81 -7.96
N CYS A 87 1.03 18.62 -9.29
CA CYS A 87 1.64 19.46 -10.33
C CYS A 87 3.10 19.91 -10.08
N GLN A 88 3.96 18.98 -9.68
CA GLN A 88 5.38 19.27 -9.47
C GLN A 88 6.19 19.15 -10.77
N TRP A 89 6.03 18.02 -11.45
CA TRP A 89 6.57 17.77 -12.79
C TRP A 89 5.44 17.71 -13.82
N ALA A 90 5.58 18.47 -14.89
CA ALA A 90 4.69 18.43 -16.05
C ALA A 90 5.42 17.79 -17.24
N LEU A 91 4.84 16.74 -17.80
CA LEU A 91 5.34 16.05 -18.98
C LEU A 91 4.65 16.61 -20.22
N TYR A 92 5.44 17.14 -21.16
CA TYR A 92 4.96 17.61 -22.46
C TYR A 92 5.52 16.72 -23.57
N PRO A 93 4.70 15.81 -24.13
CA PRO A 93 5.13 14.96 -25.23
C PRO A 93 5.17 15.77 -26.53
N PHE A 94 6.10 15.45 -27.41
CA PHE A 94 6.22 16.06 -28.74
C PHE A 94 5.73 15.15 -29.87
N ASN A 95 5.55 13.86 -29.57
CA ASN A 95 5.06 12.88 -30.52
C ASN A 95 3.60 13.14 -30.90
N SER A 96 3.34 13.46 -32.17
CA SER A 96 1.98 13.74 -32.65
C SER A 96 1.00 12.56 -32.54
N ARG A 97 1.49 11.34 -32.26
CA ARG A 97 0.64 10.17 -32.01
C ARG A 97 -0.04 10.24 -30.64
N LEU A 98 0.49 11.04 -29.72
CA LEU A 98 -0.05 11.22 -28.39
C LEU A 98 -1.07 12.35 -28.37
N MET A 99 -2.20 12.09 -27.70
CA MET A 99 -3.37 12.97 -27.72
C MET A 99 -3.12 14.35 -27.09
N ASN A 100 -2.17 14.45 -26.16
CA ASN A 100 -1.76 15.68 -25.47
C ASN A 100 -0.45 16.28 -26.00
N SER A 101 -0.04 15.90 -27.21
CA SER A 101 1.22 16.37 -27.80
C SER A 101 1.28 17.89 -27.99
N LYS A 102 2.47 18.44 -27.77
CA LYS A 102 2.83 19.84 -27.94
C LYS A 102 3.87 19.98 -29.02
N ASN A 103 3.86 21.11 -29.73
CA ASN A 103 4.94 21.36 -30.68
C ASN A 103 6.19 21.83 -29.91
N PRO A 104 7.39 21.28 -30.16
CA PRO A 104 8.63 21.76 -29.53
C PRO A 104 8.84 23.27 -29.69
N SER A 105 8.39 23.85 -30.81
CA SER A 105 8.50 25.28 -31.08
C SER A 105 7.67 26.16 -30.13
N GLU A 106 6.62 25.63 -29.48
CA GLU A 106 5.88 26.32 -28.41
C GLU A 106 6.79 26.65 -27.21
N PHE A 107 7.82 25.83 -26.99
CA PHE A 107 8.84 26.04 -25.95
C PHE A 107 10.07 26.79 -26.47
N GLY A 108 10.04 27.26 -27.73
CA GLY A 108 11.19 27.85 -28.41
C GLY A 108 12.30 26.86 -28.75
N LEU A 109 12.06 25.55 -28.61
CA LEU A 109 13.02 24.52 -28.94
C LEU A 109 13.17 24.43 -30.46
N ARG A 110 14.42 24.44 -30.93
CA ARG A 110 14.76 24.13 -32.32
C ARG A 110 15.56 22.84 -32.34
N MET A 111 14.93 21.79 -32.86
CA MET A 111 15.51 20.47 -33.03
C MET A 111 16.32 20.46 -34.33
N GLY A 112 17.65 20.40 -34.21
CA GLY A 112 18.55 20.24 -35.33
C GLY A 112 18.45 18.83 -35.94
N ARG A 113 18.71 18.71 -37.24
CA ARG A 113 18.71 17.42 -37.96
C ARG A 113 19.86 16.49 -37.51
N ASP A 114 20.84 17.07 -36.83
CA ASP A 114 22.03 16.47 -36.24
C ASP A 114 21.82 16.06 -34.77
N GLY A 115 20.60 16.20 -34.22
CA GLY A 115 20.31 15.93 -32.81
C GLY A 115 20.72 17.06 -31.86
N ASN A 116 21.22 18.20 -32.38
CA ASN A 116 21.50 19.36 -31.54
C ASN A 116 20.20 20.11 -31.21
N ILE A 117 19.92 20.23 -29.92
CA ILE A 117 18.80 21.03 -29.42
C ILE A 117 19.28 22.44 -29.12
N LYS A 118 18.63 23.43 -29.74
CA LYS A 118 18.78 24.83 -29.35
C LYS A 118 17.56 25.26 -28.55
N ALA A 119 17.78 25.52 -27.26
CA ALA A 119 16.77 26.05 -26.35
C ALA A 119 16.94 27.58 -26.15
N PRO A 120 15.86 28.33 -25.86
CA PRO A 120 15.98 29.71 -25.43
C PRO A 120 16.70 29.80 -24.08
N ILE A 121 17.33 30.94 -23.78
CA ILE A 121 18.17 31.14 -22.58
C ILE A 121 17.46 30.71 -21.28
N GLY A 122 16.17 31.02 -21.15
CA GLY A 122 15.38 30.63 -19.97
C GLY A 122 15.22 29.12 -19.82
N LEU A 123 14.93 28.41 -20.91
CA LEU A 123 14.79 26.96 -20.90
C LEU A 123 16.14 26.25 -20.77
N GLN A 124 17.18 26.78 -21.42
CA GLN A 124 18.54 26.27 -21.26
C GLN A 124 18.97 26.33 -19.79
N ARG A 125 18.69 27.45 -19.10
CA ARG A 125 18.95 27.56 -17.66
C ARG A 125 18.18 26.52 -16.84
N LYS A 126 16.93 26.19 -17.20
CA LYS A 126 16.17 25.13 -16.54
C LYS A 126 16.82 23.75 -16.75
N LEU A 127 17.31 23.45 -17.95
CA LEU A 127 18.03 22.22 -18.27
C LEU A 127 19.36 22.11 -17.49
N ASP A 128 20.13 23.20 -17.44
CA ASP A 128 21.41 23.26 -16.72
C ASP A 128 21.22 23.07 -15.21
N VAL A 129 20.16 23.66 -14.65
CA VAL A 129 19.82 23.61 -13.23
C VAL A 129 19.10 22.30 -12.84
N GLY A 130 18.59 21.53 -13.80
CA GLY A 130 17.84 20.30 -13.57
C GLY A 130 16.40 20.53 -13.10
N THR A 131 15.79 21.65 -13.51
CA THR A 131 14.34 21.92 -13.35
C THR A 131 13.58 21.70 -14.66
N ALA A 132 14.27 21.22 -15.68
CA ALA A 132 13.70 20.65 -16.88
C ALA A 132 14.64 19.55 -17.38
N PHE A 133 14.08 18.54 -18.05
CA PHE A 133 14.85 17.47 -18.66
C PHE A 133 14.26 17.09 -20.01
N MET A 134 15.13 16.84 -20.99
CA MET A 134 14.70 16.24 -22.25
C MET A 134 14.43 14.75 -22.03
N LEU A 135 13.41 14.25 -22.70
CA LEU A 135 12.96 12.87 -22.57
C LEU A 135 13.13 12.08 -23.86
N ASP A 136 13.34 10.78 -23.70
CA ASP A 136 13.19 9.80 -24.75
C ASP A 136 11.90 9.00 -24.52
N TYR A 137 11.27 8.57 -25.61
CA TYR A 137 10.07 7.76 -25.60
C TYR A 137 10.32 6.41 -26.27
N TYR A 138 10.09 5.33 -25.54
CA TYR A 138 10.16 3.95 -26.03
C TYR A 138 8.76 3.34 -26.15
N GLU A 139 8.49 2.66 -27.26
CA GLU A 139 7.21 2.02 -27.52
C GLU A 139 7.37 0.63 -28.17
N HIS A 140 7.06 -0.44 -27.43
CA HIS A 140 7.08 -1.81 -27.96
C HIS A 140 6.21 -2.76 -27.11
N GLY A 141 4.88 -2.72 -27.30
CA GLY A 141 3.92 -3.47 -26.48
C GLY A 141 3.60 -2.83 -25.13
N GLY A 142 4.39 -1.85 -24.72
CA GLY A 142 4.12 -0.87 -23.68
C GLY A 142 4.84 0.44 -24.02
N SER A 143 4.58 1.48 -23.23
CA SER A 143 5.18 2.81 -23.40
C SER A 143 6.08 3.16 -22.23
N ALA A 144 7.25 3.75 -22.48
CA ALA A 144 8.16 4.14 -21.43
C ALA A 144 8.85 5.48 -21.75
N TRP A 145 8.66 6.43 -20.86
CA TRP A 145 9.39 7.69 -20.82
C TRP A 145 10.63 7.56 -19.95
N SER A 146 11.73 8.15 -20.40
CA SER A 146 12.97 8.19 -19.63
C SER A 146 13.70 9.51 -19.86
N LEU A 147 14.56 9.90 -18.92
CA LEU A 147 15.52 10.97 -19.19
C LEU A 147 16.39 10.60 -20.38
N HIS A 148 16.70 11.61 -21.22
CA HIS A 148 17.45 11.39 -22.45
C HIS A 148 18.75 10.60 -22.21
N GLY A 149 18.88 9.46 -22.89
CA GLY A 149 20.04 8.58 -22.82
C GLY A 149 20.09 7.61 -21.64
N GLU A 150 19.12 7.61 -20.71
CA GLU A 150 19.12 6.73 -19.53
C GLU A 150 18.26 5.47 -19.70
N GLY A 151 17.20 5.51 -20.51
CA GLY A 151 16.28 4.38 -20.72
C GLY A 151 16.69 3.39 -21.82
N MET A 152 15.74 2.59 -22.29
CA MET A 152 15.93 1.69 -23.43
C MET A 152 16.21 2.48 -24.70
N GLN A 153 17.36 2.23 -25.34
CA GLN A 153 17.81 2.92 -26.55
C GLN A 153 17.77 1.97 -27.76
N CYS A 154 16.56 1.54 -28.13
CA CYS A 154 16.34 0.73 -29.32
C CYS A 154 16.27 1.62 -30.56
N ARG A 155 17.03 1.29 -31.60
CA ARG A 155 17.04 2.06 -32.86
C ARG A 155 15.68 2.16 -33.57
N TRP A 156 14.76 1.24 -33.28
CA TRP A 156 13.46 1.15 -33.96
C TRP A 156 12.32 1.69 -33.12
N ASP A 157 12.37 1.41 -31.82
CA ASP A 157 11.27 1.62 -30.89
C ASP A 157 11.49 2.84 -29.98
N THR A 158 12.69 3.43 -29.98
CA THR A 158 13.01 4.61 -29.17
C THR A 158 13.09 5.86 -30.06
N SER A 159 12.28 6.85 -29.73
CA SER A 159 12.36 8.21 -30.24
C SER A 159 13.11 9.08 -29.25
N SER A 160 14.28 9.59 -29.66
CA SER A 160 15.04 10.51 -28.80
C SER A 160 14.44 11.92 -28.83
N TYR A 161 14.51 12.62 -27.70
CA TYR A 161 14.05 14.00 -27.56
C TYR A 161 12.56 14.18 -27.89
N ASP A 162 11.74 13.18 -27.58
CA ASP A 162 10.32 13.11 -27.95
C ASP A 162 9.39 13.74 -26.90
N GLY A 163 9.98 14.43 -25.90
CA GLY A 163 9.25 15.20 -24.91
C GLY A 163 10.17 16.01 -24.01
N ILE A 164 9.56 16.85 -23.18
CA ILE A 164 10.25 17.58 -22.13
C ILE A 164 9.49 17.44 -20.81
N LEU A 165 10.23 17.17 -19.74
CA LEU A 165 9.73 17.22 -18.37
C LEU A 165 10.11 18.57 -17.76
N ILE A 166 9.15 19.30 -17.20
CA ILE A 166 9.39 20.63 -16.65
C ILE A 166 8.86 20.70 -15.22
N TRP A 167 9.70 21.21 -14.32
CA TRP A 167 9.26 21.63 -13.00
C TRP A 167 8.59 23.00 -13.13
N GLU A 168 7.31 23.06 -12.84
CA GLU A 168 6.50 24.28 -12.98
C GLU A 168 6.54 25.17 -11.72
N ASN A 169 6.78 24.57 -10.56
CA ASN A 169 6.85 25.27 -9.28
C ASN A 169 8.20 25.97 -9.05
N LYS A 170 8.39 26.56 -7.86
CA LYS A 170 9.68 27.19 -7.53
C LYS A 170 10.71 26.09 -7.26
N PRO A 171 11.99 26.25 -7.70
CA PRO A 171 13.03 25.26 -7.41
C PRO A 171 13.32 25.04 -5.92
N SER A 172 12.89 25.96 -5.04
CA SER A 172 12.96 25.82 -3.58
C SER A 172 12.05 24.73 -3.03
N ASP A 173 10.96 24.44 -3.73
CA ASP A 173 9.85 23.62 -3.22
C ASP A 173 10.13 22.12 -3.45
N MET A 174 11.08 21.80 -4.33
CA MET A 174 11.47 20.44 -4.71
C MET A 174 12.22 19.68 -3.59
N GLY A 175 12.75 20.39 -2.59
CA GLY A 175 13.65 19.80 -1.58
C GLY A 175 15.03 19.39 -2.11
N ALA A 176 15.11 18.89 -3.35
CA ALA A 176 16.34 18.53 -4.06
C ALA A 176 17.14 19.77 -4.52
N LYS A 177 18.39 19.85 -4.05
CA LYS A 177 19.26 21.03 -4.27
C LYS A 177 20.24 20.89 -5.44
N THR A 178 20.62 19.66 -5.78
CA THR A 178 21.63 19.35 -6.81
C THR A 178 20.97 18.77 -8.05
N ARG A 179 21.52 19.02 -9.25
CA ARG A 179 20.97 18.50 -10.52
C ARG A 179 20.76 16.99 -10.49
N GLU A 180 21.67 16.23 -9.90
CA GLU A 180 21.62 14.78 -9.79
C GLU A 180 20.46 14.32 -8.90
N ALA A 181 20.23 14.99 -7.78
CA ALA A 181 19.08 14.71 -6.91
C ALA A 181 17.75 15.03 -7.63
N ARG A 182 17.72 16.08 -8.45
CA ARG A 182 16.54 16.42 -9.26
C ARG A 182 16.30 15.43 -10.40
N ALA A 183 17.37 14.88 -10.98
CA ALA A 183 17.25 13.83 -11.98
C ALA A 183 16.70 12.53 -11.35
N LYS A 184 17.10 12.19 -10.12
CA LYS A 184 16.51 11.07 -9.38
C LYS A 184 15.03 11.27 -9.08
N ASP A 185 14.66 12.48 -8.66
CA ASP A 185 13.26 12.85 -8.42
C ASP A 185 12.43 12.78 -9.71
N ALA A 186 12.95 13.32 -10.82
CA ALA A 186 12.35 13.21 -12.15
C ALA A 186 12.20 11.75 -12.61
N ASN A 187 13.22 10.90 -12.39
CA ASN A 187 13.13 9.47 -12.71
C ASN A 187 12.06 8.76 -11.87
N SER A 188 11.97 9.06 -10.57
CA SER A 188 10.91 8.52 -9.70
C SER A 188 9.52 8.92 -10.21
N PHE A 189 9.34 10.17 -10.65
CA PHE A 189 8.10 10.61 -11.28
C PHE A 189 7.81 9.86 -12.58
N LEU A 190 8.81 9.68 -13.45
CA LEU A 190 8.65 8.97 -14.72
C LEU A 190 8.33 7.48 -14.52
N GLU A 191 8.87 6.83 -13.50
CA GLU A 191 8.51 5.45 -13.13
C GLU A 191 7.01 5.36 -12.83
N THR A 192 6.50 6.24 -11.97
CA THR A 192 5.07 6.32 -11.64
C THR A 192 4.21 6.67 -12.86
N TYR A 193 4.65 7.64 -13.68
CA TYR A 193 3.96 8.03 -14.91
C TYR A 193 3.91 6.88 -15.92
N ASN A 194 4.98 6.09 -16.05
CA ASN A 194 5.01 4.92 -16.90
C ASN A 194 4.05 3.83 -16.39
N CYS A 195 3.97 3.60 -15.08
CA CYS A 195 2.96 2.70 -14.52
C CYS A 195 1.54 3.14 -14.90
N TRP A 196 1.22 4.42 -14.71
CA TRP A 196 -0.07 4.98 -15.12
C TRP A 196 -0.33 4.82 -16.62
N ALA A 197 0.62 5.20 -17.47
CA ALA A 197 0.48 5.15 -18.94
C ALA A 197 0.29 3.73 -19.49
N ASN A 198 0.73 2.71 -18.76
CA ASN A 198 0.53 1.30 -19.11
C ASN A 198 -0.65 0.64 -18.38
N GLY A 199 -1.46 1.39 -17.63
CA GLY A 199 -2.61 0.86 -16.90
C GLY A 199 -2.26 0.00 -15.68
N GLN A 200 -1.06 0.20 -15.11
CA GLN A 200 -0.59 -0.51 -13.92
C GLN A 200 -1.07 0.21 -12.65
N GLY A 201 -2.39 0.28 -12.47
CA GLY A 201 -3.06 0.77 -11.28
C GLY A 201 -3.72 -0.36 -10.51
N TYR A 202 -3.64 -0.32 -9.18
CA TYR A 202 -4.07 -1.40 -8.30
C TYR A 202 -4.84 -0.87 -7.10
N GLY A 203 -5.76 -1.70 -6.64
CA GLY A 203 -6.40 -1.56 -5.34
C GLY A 203 -6.63 -2.93 -4.71
N TYR A 204 -6.83 -2.91 -3.40
CA TYR A 204 -7.14 -4.09 -2.62
C TYR A 204 -8.39 -3.88 -1.77
N GLU A 205 -9.07 -4.98 -1.51
CA GLU A 205 -10.18 -5.11 -0.57
C GLU A 205 -9.88 -6.32 0.33
N ILE A 206 -10.06 -6.16 1.64
CA ILE A 206 -9.90 -7.22 2.64
C ILE A 206 -11.27 -7.45 3.27
N GLU A 207 -11.81 -8.63 3.06
CA GLU A 207 -13.10 -9.08 3.60
C GLU A 207 -12.89 -10.25 4.58
N ASN A 208 -13.78 -10.39 5.56
CA ASN A 208 -13.87 -11.61 6.37
C ASN A 208 -14.74 -12.69 5.69
N GLU A 209 -14.84 -13.89 6.28
CA GLU A 209 -15.70 -14.96 5.75
C GLU A 209 -17.19 -14.61 5.70
N GLU A 210 -17.62 -13.65 6.53
CA GLU A 210 -19.01 -13.18 6.59
C GLU A 210 -19.31 -12.11 5.53
N GLY A 211 -18.30 -11.67 4.76
CA GLY A 211 -18.40 -10.65 3.73
C GLY A 211 -18.42 -9.23 4.28
N GLU A 212 -17.92 -9.01 5.49
CA GLU A 212 -17.71 -7.67 6.04
C GLU A 212 -16.37 -7.09 5.58
N ASP A 213 -16.42 -5.86 5.06
CA ASP A 213 -15.25 -5.09 4.68
C ASP A 213 -14.43 -4.69 5.92
N ILE A 214 -13.20 -5.18 6.00
CA ILE A 214 -12.23 -4.84 7.06
C ILE A 214 -11.46 -3.59 6.66
N ASP A 215 -10.92 -3.60 5.44
CA ASP A 215 -10.13 -2.50 4.91
C ASP A 215 -10.09 -2.54 3.39
N SER A 216 -10.01 -1.38 2.75
CA SER A 216 -9.82 -1.27 1.31
C SER A 216 -9.10 0.02 0.98
N CYS A 217 -8.18 -0.05 0.03
CA CYS A 217 -7.48 1.12 -0.46
C CYS A 217 -7.15 0.95 -1.95
N TRP A 218 -7.24 2.05 -2.68
CA TRP A 218 -7.12 2.13 -4.14
C TRP A 218 -6.14 3.22 -4.53
N GLY A 219 -5.71 3.23 -5.80
CA GLY A 219 -4.80 4.23 -6.32
C GLY A 219 -3.31 3.91 -6.16
N PHE A 220 -2.93 2.64 -6.00
CA PHE A 220 -1.51 2.25 -6.00
C PHE A 220 -1.00 2.06 -7.41
N TYR A 221 0.17 2.62 -7.73
CA TYR A 221 0.85 2.35 -8.99
C TYR A 221 1.69 1.06 -8.91
N GLY A 222 2.03 0.49 -10.06
CA GLY A 222 2.82 -0.75 -10.13
C GLY A 222 4.16 -0.71 -9.40
N ASN A 223 4.82 0.45 -9.33
CA ASN A 223 6.04 0.65 -8.55
C ASN A 223 5.80 0.72 -7.03
N ASP A 224 4.56 0.95 -6.59
CA ASP A 224 4.15 1.03 -5.18
C ASP A 224 3.54 -0.26 -4.63
N LEU A 225 3.44 -1.32 -5.44
CA LEU A 225 2.86 -2.62 -5.02
C LEU A 225 3.51 -3.19 -3.76
N LYS A 226 4.81 -3.00 -3.58
CA LYS A 226 5.50 -3.45 -2.36
C LYS A 226 4.97 -2.73 -1.12
N HIS A 227 4.81 -1.42 -1.18
CA HIS A 227 4.28 -0.60 -0.09
C HIS A 227 2.80 -0.94 0.19
N MET A 228 2.00 -1.12 -0.87
CA MET A 228 0.63 -1.62 -0.73
C MET A 228 0.58 -2.91 0.09
N VAL A 229 1.43 -3.87 -0.23
CA VAL A 229 1.45 -5.16 0.46
C VAL A 229 2.02 -5.07 1.87
N GLU A 230 3.17 -4.44 2.05
CA GLU A 230 3.90 -4.46 3.33
C GLU A 230 3.25 -3.59 4.39
N ASP A 231 2.80 -2.39 4.02
CA ASP A 231 2.34 -1.40 4.99
C ASP A 231 0.83 -1.43 5.18
N ASN A 232 0.08 -1.91 4.19
CA ASN A 232 -1.38 -1.91 4.24
C ASN A 232 -1.94 -3.33 4.39
N ILE A 233 -1.54 -4.30 3.57
CA ILE A 233 -2.14 -5.65 3.61
C ILE A 233 -1.56 -6.52 4.74
N LYS A 234 -0.24 -6.67 4.84
CA LYS A 234 0.42 -7.58 5.79
C LYS A 234 0.00 -7.37 7.25
N PRO A 235 -0.16 -6.14 7.77
CA PRO A 235 -0.60 -5.92 9.15
C PRO A 235 -1.92 -6.61 9.50
N HIS A 236 -2.84 -6.75 8.54
CA HIS A 236 -4.13 -7.42 8.74
C HIS A 236 -4.04 -8.95 8.68
N LEU A 237 -3.00 -9.51 8.04
CA LEU A 237 -2.85 -10.95 7.83
C LEU A 237 -2.10 -11.68 8.95
N VAL A 238 -1.45 -10.96 9.88
CA VAL A 238 -0.60 -11.58 10.91
C VAL A 238 -1.42 -12.52 11.81
N GLY A 239 -1.10 -13.81 11.76
CA GLY A 239 -1.73 -14.84 12.59
C GLY A 239 -3.13 -15.27 12.13
N LYS A 240 -3.56 -14.83 10.93
CA LYS A 240 -4.84 -15.22 10.33
C LYS A 240 -4.62 -16.10 9.10
N GLU A 241 -5.57 -16.99 8.83
CA GLU A 241 -5.59 -17.72 7.56
C GLU A 241 -6.10 -16.77 6.47
N TYR A 242 -5.55 -16.82 5.25
CA TYR A 242 -5.98 -15.91 4.20
C TYR A 242 -5.95 -16.53 2.80
N GLU A 243 -6.80 -16.01 1.94
CA GLU A 243 -6.88 -16.38 0.53
C GLU A 243 -6.80 -15.12 -0.33
N VAL A 244 -5.87 -15.10 -1.28
CA VAL A 244 -5.72 -13.98 -2.22
C VAL A 244 -6.41 -14.31 -3.55
N ARG A 245 -7.29 -13.42 -4.00
CA ARG A 245 -8.08 -13.53 -5.23
C ARG A 245 -7.93 -12.26 -6.08
N GLY A 246 -8.45 -12.33 -7.32
CA GLY A 246 -8.53 -11.19 -8.23
C GLY A 246 -7.51 -11.23 -9.37
N GLU A 247 -7.60 -10.22 -10.23
CA GLU A 247 -6.93 -10.16 -11.53
C GLU A 247 -5.42 -9.89 -11.41
N ALA A 248 -5.01 -9.14 -10.39
CA ALA A 248 -3.62 -8.80 -10.11
C ALA A 248 -3.00 -9.68 -9.00
N ARG A 249 -3.62 -10.83 -8.69
CA ARG A 249 -3.16 -11.75 -7.63
C ARG A 249 -1.69 -12.11 -7.77
N ASP A 250 -1.23 -12.46 -8.98
CA ASP A 250 0.11 -12.97 -9.20
C ASP A 250 1.20 -11.93 -8.91
N GLU A 251 0.89 -10.64 -9.02
CA GLU A 251 1.83 -9.56 -8.76
C GLU A 251 1.96 -9.31 -7.26
N VAL A 252 0.84 -9.29 -6.54
CA VAL A 252 0.80 -9.15 -5.07
C VAL A 252 1.36 -10.36 -4.35
N MET A 253 1.09 -11.57 -4.86
CA MET A 253 1.61 -12.82 -4.28
C MET A 253 3.15 -12.92 -4.31
N ARG A 254 3.85 -12.09 -5.08
CA ARG A 254 5.32 -12.01 -5.04
C ARG A 254 5.85 -11.36 -3.77
N TYR A 255 5.10 -10.40 -3.22
CA TYR A 255 5.50 -9.62 -2.05
C TYR A 255 4.97 -10.18 -0.72
N LEU A 256 3.96 -11.05 -0.77
CA LEU A 256 3.41 -11.76 0.38
C LEU A 256 4.21 -13.01 0.80
N ARG A 257 5.12 -13.50 -0.05
CA ARG A 257 5.97 -14.67 0.24
C ARG A 257 7.14 -14.34 1.16
#